data_AF-A0A958T082-F1
#
_entry.id   AF-A0A958T082-F1
#
_cell.length_a   1.000
_cell.length_b   1.000
_cell.length_c   1.000
_cell.angle_alpha   90.00
_cell.angle_beta   90.00
_cell.angle_gamma   90.00
#
_symmetry.space_group_name_H-M   'P 1'
#
loop_
_entity.id
_entity.type
_entity.pdbx_description
1 polymer ?
#
loop_
_entity_poly.entity_id
_entity_poly.type
_entity_poly.pdbx_seq_one_letter_code
_entity_poly.pdbx_strand_id
1 'polypeptide(L)'
;KPSEERVLAIYDRVEAKHKANEHAFYAQLYLDMQKVFPFFSSRDVRNIQSAISLRLTDFDLEEDWFNTPEKYFKKDYETKFNMLQELMRSNMKGLNFSEIRRQEVVRYLDNVATIADTDFKRKVDQRIDQMDVELEARKKFENGR
;
A
#
# COMPACT_ATOMS: atom_id res chain seq x y z
N LYS A 1 2.55 10.95 7.87
CA LYS A 1 3.80 10.18 7.75
C LYS A 1 3.51 8.75 8.19
N PRO A 2 4.39 7.77 7.92
CA PRO A 2 4.23 6.41 8.46
C PRO A 2 4.09 6.41 9.98
N SER A 3 3.29 5.48 10.51
CA SER A 3 3.16 5.26 11.95
C SER A 3 4.08 4.15 12.45
N GLU A 4 4.48 3.22 11.58
CA GLU A 4 5.40 2.16 11.96
C GLU A 4 6.85 2.66 11.97
N GLU A 5 7.60 2.32 13.02
CA GLU A 5 8.91 2.93 13.32
C GLU A 5 9.98 2.65 12.25
N ARG A 6 10.07 1.41 11.75
CA ARG A 6 11.03 1.04 10.69
C ARG A 6 10.67 1.73 9.37
N VAL A 7 9.39 1.79 9.02
CA VAL A 7 8.89 2.49 7.83
C VAL A 7 9.16 3.99 7.95
N LEU A 8 8.89 4.59 9.12
CA LEU A 8 9.15 6.01 9.39
C LEU A 8 10.64 6.34 9.27
N ALA A 9 11.52 5.51 9.84
CA ALA A 9 12.97 5.70 9.75
C ALA A 9 13.48 5.65 8.30
N ILE A 10 12.93 4.74 7.47
CA ILE A 10 13.23 4.70 6.04
C ILE A 10 12.69 5.95 5.35
N TYR A 11 11.43 6.30 5.60
CA TYR A 11 10.76 7.44 4.99
C TYR A 11 11.52 8.74 5.25
N ASP A 12 11.88 9.03 6.50
CA ASP A 12 12.59 10.25 6.88
C ASP A 12 13.99 10.33 6.26
N ARG A 13 14.71 9.19 6.18
CA ARG A 13 16.01 9.11 5.50
C ARG A 13 15.92 9.44 4.02
N VAL A 14 14.84 9.01 3.35
CA VAL A 14 14.62 9.27 1.93
C VAL A 14 14.11 10.70 1.70
N GLU A 15 13.24 11.20 2.58
CA GLU A 15 12.70 12.58 2.54
C GLU A 15 13.82 13.62 2.71
N ALA A 16 14.86 13.30 3.48
CA ALA A 16 16.05 14.13 3.61
C ALA A 16 16.84 14.31 2.30
N LYS A 17 16.65 13.44 1.30
CA LYS A 17 17.39 13.45 0.02
C LYS A 17 16.53 13.82 -1.19
N HIS A 18 15.24 13.51 -1.14
CA HIS A 18 14.31 13.69 -2.24
C HIS A 18 12.99 14.25 -1.72
N LYS A 19 12.36 15.16 -2.48
CA LYS A 19 11.07 15.70 -2.06
C LYS A 19 9.98 14.64 -2.24
N ALA A 20 9.04 14.57 -1.32
CA ALA A 20 7.98 13.57 -1.33
C ALA A 20 7.01 13.64 -2.54
N ASN A 21 7.12 14.66 -3.39
CA ASN A 21 6.38 14.79 -4.64
C ASN A 21 7.19 14.35 -5.88
N GLU A 22 8.46 13.97 -5.74
CA GLU A 22 9.34 13.56 -6.83
C GLU A 22 9.30 12.05 -7.05
N HIS A 23 9.48 11.60 -8.29
CA HIS A 23 9.57 10.16 -8.59
C HIS A 23 10.78 9.49 -7.91
N ALA A 24 11.90 10.21 -7.78
CA ALA A 24 13.11 9.73 -7.13
C ALA A 24 12.88 9.35 -5.66
N PHE A 25 12.03 10.10 -4.94
CA PHE A 25 11.64 9.77 -3.56
C PHE A 25 11.03 8.38 -3.48
N TYR A 26 10.02 8.08 -4.30
CA TYR A 26 9.35 6.78 -4.25
C TYR A 26 10.23 5.63 -4.74
N ALA A 27 11.09 5.87 -5.74
CA ALA A 27 12.03 4.86 -6.21
C ALA A 27 13.01 4.44 -5.11
N GLN A 28 13.60 5.43 -4.42
CA GLN A 28 14.52 5.16 -3.31
C GLN A 28 13.78 4.57 -2.09
N LEU A 29 12.57 5.05 -1.79
CA LEU A 29 11.73 4.52 -0.73
C LEU A 29 11.45 3.03 -0.93
N TYR A 30 11.01 2.62 -2.11
CA TYR A 30 10.72 1.20 -2.40
C TYR A 30 11.97 0.33 -2.37
N LEU A 31 13.10 0.84 -2.88
CA LEU A 31 14.38 0.13 -2.82
C LEU A 31 14.83 -0.09 -1.38
N ASP A 32 14.69 0.92 -0.51
CA ASP A 32 15.07 0.80 0.89
C ASP A 32 14.08 -0.06 1.70
N MET A 33 12.79 0.00 1.38
CA MET A 33 11.78 -0.93 1.94
C MET A 33 12.13 -2.39 1.63
N GLN A 34 12.53 -2.70 0.39
CA GLN A 34 12.90 -4.05 -0.01
C GLN A 34 14.10 -4.61 0.77
N LYS A 35 15.04 -3.75 1.19
CA LYS A 35 16.21 -4.17 2.01
C LYS A 35 15.80 -4.58 3.43
N VAL A 36 14.76 -3.96 3.98
CA VAL A 36 14.30 -4.20 5.36
C VAL A 36 13.21 -5.26 5.43
N PHE A 37 12.36 -5.33 4.40
CA PHE A 37 11.25 -6.26 4.28
C PHE A 37 11.46 -7.16 3.05
N PRO A 38 12.14 -8.32 3.18
CA PRO A 38 12.53 -9.16 2.03
C PRO A 38 11.37 -9.69 1.18
N PHE A 39 10.15 -9.72 1.73
CA PHE A 39 8.95 -10.12 1.01
C PHE A 39 8.29 -8.97 0.23
N PHE A 40 8.68 -7.71 0.49
CA PHE A 40 8.24 -6.56 -0.28
C PHE A 40 8.81 -6.63 -1.70
N SER A 41 7.94 -6.51 -2.69
CA SER A 41 8.25 -6.88 -4.07
C SER A 41 7.59 -5.96 -5.09
N SER A 42 7.82 -6.24 -6.38
CA SER A 42 7.12 -5.55 -7.48
C SER A 42 5.60 -5.73 -7.42
N ARG A 43 5.10 -6.80 -6.78
CA ARG A 43 3.67 -7.01 -6.56
C ARG A 43 3.08 -5.93 -5.66
N ASP A 44 3.80 -5.57 -4.61
CA ASP A 44 3.38 -4.54 -3.66
C ASP A 44 3.32 -3.17 -4.32
N VAL A 45 4.33 -2.84 -5.15
CA VAL A 45 4.33 -1.60 -5.93
C VAL A 45 3.12 -1.53 -6.87
N ARG A 46 2.75 -2.65 -7.53
CA ARG A 46 1.54 -2.72 -8.34
C ARG A 46 0.27 -2.55 -7.51
N ASN A 47 0.19 -3.15 -6.33
CA ASN A 47 -0.96 -3.01 -5.44
C ASN A 47 -1.15 -1.56 -4.97
N ILE A 48 -0.06 -0.87 -4.63
CA ILE A 48 -0.07 0.57 -4.31
C ILE A 48 -0.60 1.36 -5.51
N GLN A 49 -0.11 1.08 -6.71
CA GLN A 49 -0.60 1.77 -7.92
C GLN A 49 -2.09 1.53 -8.16
N SER A 50 -2.57 0.29 -7.99
CA SER A 50 -3.99 -0.03 -8.10
C SER A 50 -4.83 0.74 -7.07
N ALA A 51 -4.36 0.85 -5.82
CA ALA A 51 -5.04 1.61 -4.79
C ALA A 51 -5.12 3.11 -5.10
N ILE A 52 -4.04 3.69 -5.64
CA ILE A 52 -4.02 5.08 -6.12
C ILE A 52 -5.01 5.27 -7.25
N SER A 53 -4.95 4.43 -8.29
CA SER A 53 -5.83 4.52 -9.45
C SER A 53 -7.30 4.41 -9.04
N LEU A 54 -7.64 3.40 -8.22
CA LEU A 54 -9.00 3.21 -7.73
C LEU A 54 -9.47 4.44 -6.98
N ARG A 55 -8.66 4.98 -6.06
CA ARG A 55 -9.04 6.18 -5.31
C ARG A 55 -9.24 7.43 -6.18
N LEU A 56 -8.57 7.53 -7.33
CA LEU A 56 -8.78 8.63 -8.27
C LEU A 56 -10.08 8.43 -9.07
N THR A 57 -10.35 7.19 -9.50
CA THR A 57 -11.43 6.87 -10.44
C THR A 57 -12.72 6.39 -9.78
N ASP A 58 -12.76 6.31 -8.45
CA ASP A 58 -13.95 5.90 -7.69
C ASP A 58 -14.95 7.06 -7.58
N PHE A 59 -15.60 7.37 -8.70
CA PHE A 59 -16.65 8.37 -8.80
C PHE A 59 -17.82 7.85 -9.65
N ASP A 60 -19.02 8.31 -9.32
CA ASP A 60 -20.21 8.04 -10.12
C ASP A 60 -20.29 8.99 -11.31
N LEU A 61 -20.90 8.50 -12.40
CA LEU A 61 -21.26 9.36 -13.52
C LEU A 61 -22.58 10.07 -13.20
N GLU A 62 -22.74 11.29 -13.72
CA GLU A 62 -23.97 12.06 -13.55
C GLU A 62 -25.17 11.30 -14.13
N GLU A 63 -26.25 11.18 -13.36
CA GLU A 63 -27.44 10.42 -13.77
C GLU A 63 -28.06 10.96 -15.08
N ASP A 64 -27.96 12.28 -15.29
CA ASP A 64 -28.52 12.93 -16.47
C ASP A 64 -27.81 12.56 -17.78
N TRP A 65 -26.57 12.06 -17.73
CA TRP A 65 -25.82 11.61 -18.90
C TRP A 65 -26.47 10.37 -19.54
N PHE A 66 -27.11 9.53 -18.73
CA PHE A 66 -27.82 8.34 -19.19
C PHE A 66 -29.19 8.69 -19.80
N ASN A 67 -29.86 9.70 -19.24
CA ASN A 67 -31.17 10.15 -19.72
C ASN A 67 -31.08 11.06 -20.97
N THR A 68 -29.94 11.73 -21.18
CA THR A 68 -29.73 12.63 -22.33
C THR A 68 -28.36 12.38 -22.95
N PRO A 69 -28.23 11.50 -23.96
CA PRO A 69 -26.94 11.12 -24.54
C PRO A 69 -26.10 12.28 -25.10
N GLU A 70 -26.73 13.38 -25.50
CA GLU A 70 -26.09 14.62 -25.96
C GLU A 70 -25.26 15.31 -24.86
N LYS A 71 -25.58 15.04 -23.58
CA LYS A 71 -24.86 15.59 -22.42
C LYS A 71 -23.51 14.93 -22.18
N TYR A 72 -23.28 13.71 -22.67
CA TYR A 72 -21.98 13.06 -22.51
C TYR A 72 -21.65 12.10 -23.65
N PHE A 73 -22.42 11.01 -23.83
CA PHE A 73 -22.05 9.90 -24.70
C PHE A 73 -21.82 10.30 -26.17
N LYS A 74 -22.62 11.24 -26.70
CA LYS A 74 -22.50 11.74 -28.09
C LYS A 74 -21.48 12.87 -28.27
N LYS A 75 -20.82 13.33 -27.21
CA LYS A 75 -19.76 14.34 -27.29
C LYS A 75 -18.49 13.75 -27.89
N ASP A 76 -17.64 14.62 -28.41
CA ASP A 76 -16.32 14.26 -28.91
C ASP A 76 -15.41 13.75 -27.78
N TYR A 77 -14.28 13.16 -28.16
CA TYR A 77 -13.36 12.53 -27.22
C TYR A 77 -12.76 13.51 -26.21
N GLU A 78 -12.29 14.67 -26.67
CA GLU A 78 -11.61 15.64 -25.80
C GLU A 78 -12.58 16.20 -24.77
N THR A 79 -13.81 16.52 -25.19
CA THR A 79 -14.85 16.98 -24.27
C THR A 79 -15.18 15.92 -23.23
N LYS A 80 -15.41 14.65 -23.62
CA LYS A 80 -15.68 13.57 -22.66
C LYS A 80 -14.52 13.35 -21.69
N PHE A 81 -13.30 13.38 -22.21
CA PHE A 81 -12.10 13.21 -21.40
C PHE A 81 -11.99 14.30 -20.34
N ASN A 82 -12.21 15.56 -20.69
CA ASN A 82 -12.18 16.67 -19.75
C ASN A 82 -13.30 16.55 -18.69
N MET A 83 -14.51 16.15 -19.09
CA MET A 83 -15.62 15.90 -18.15
C MET A 83 -15.27 14.81 -17.13
N LEU A 84 -14.65 13.71 -17.55
CA LEU A 84 -14.17 12.67 -16.64
C LEU A 84 -13.02 13.17 -15.74
N GLN A 85 -12.13 14.03 -16.26
CA GLN A 85 -11.09 14.65 -15.44
C GLN A 85 -11.66 15.57 -14.36
N GLU A 86 -12.77 16.26 -14.63
CA GLU A 86 -13.47 17.08 -13.64
C GLU A 86 -14.06 16.22 -12.52
N LEU A 87 -14.74 15.12 -12.86
CA LEU A 87 -15.22 14.14 -11.87
C LEU A 87 -14.06 13.57 -11.04
N MET A 88 -12.96 13.17 -11.69
CA MET A 88 -11.76 12.69 -11.01
C MET A 88 -11.21 13.76 -10.05
N ARG A 89 -11.08 15.03 -10.46
CA ARG A 89 -10.58 16.11 -9.58
C ARG A 89 -11.52 16.38 -8.41
N SER A 90 -12.83 16.36 -8.65
CA SER A 90 -13.84 16.50 -7.59
C SER A 90 -13.70 15.38 -6.55
N ASN A 91 -13.51 14.14 -7.04
CA ASN A 91 -13.33 12.96 -6.20
C ASN A 91 -12.08 13.02 -5.30
N MET A 92 -11.08 13.82 -5.67
CA MET A 92 -9.87 14.00 -4.87
C MET A 92 -10.10 14.81 -3.58
N LYS A 93 -11.30 15.38 -3.37
CA LYS A 93 -11.72 16.07 -2.12
C LYS A 93 -10.72 17.17 -1.69
N GLY A 94 -10.27 17.97 -2.66
CA GLY A 94 -9.33 19.07 -2.44
C GLY A 94 -7.86 18.66 -2.35
N LEU A 95 -7.56 17.36 -2.41
CA LEU A 95 -6.18 16.88 -2.52
C LEU A 95 -5.69 16.95 -3.97
N ASN A 96 -4.37 16.98 -4.13
CA ASN A 96 -3.72 16.74 -5.42
C ASN A 96 -3.20 15.30 -5.53
N PHE A 97 -2.75 14.93 -6.74
CA PHE A 97 -2.28 13.58 -7.04
C PHE A 97 -1.11 13.16 -6.17
N SER A 98 -0.17 14.07 -5.91
CA SER A 98 1.00 13.79 -5.07
C SER A 98 0.60 13.47 -3.64
N GLU A 99 -0.40 14.15 -3.10
CA GLU A 99 -0.89 13.90 -1.75
C GLU A 99 -1.58 12.55 -1.64
N ILE A 100 -2.46 12.22 -2.60
CA ILE A 100 -3.10 10.90 -2.68
C ILE A 100 -2.05 9.80 -2.80
N ARG A 101 -1.12 9.92 -3.76
CA ARG A 101 -0.03 8.96 -3.93
C ARG A 101 0.75 8.75 -2.64
N ARG A 102 1.13 9.84 -1.95
CA ARG A 102 1.86 9.75 -0.67
C ARG A 102 1.05 9.06 0.41
N GLN A 103 -0.24 9.37 0.55
CA GLN A 103 -1.12 8.73 1.54
C GLN A 103 -1.27 7.23 1.27
N GLU A 104 -1.52 6.83 0.02
CA GLU A 104 -1.69 5.43 -0.37
C GLU A 104 -0.40 4.62 -0.17
N VAL A 105 0.75 5.22 -0.51
CA VAL A 105 2.06 4.62 -0.26
C VAL A 105 2.28 4.40 1.24
N VAL A 106 2.12 5.44 2.05
CA VAL A 106 2.34 5.36 3.49
C VAL A 106 1.44 4.29 4.12
N ARG A 107 0.14 4.31 3.81
CA ARG A 107 -0.83 3.34 4.31
C ARG A 107 -0.43 1.90 3.96
N TYR A 108 0.00 1.67 2.72
CA TYR A 108 0.39 0.33 2.29
C TYR A 108 1.68 -0.14 2.98
N LEU A 109 2.68 0.73 3.13
CA LEU A 109 3.95 0.38 3.76
C LEU A 109 3.78 0.07 5.26
N ASP A 110 2.93 0.82 5.97
CA ASP A 110 2.59 0.51 7.38
C ASP A 110 1.91 -0.87 7.49
N ASN A 111 1.03 -1.21 6.55
CA ASN A 111 0.40 -2.54 6.50
C ASN A 111 1.44 -3.64 6.22
N VAL A 112 2.39 -3.40 5.32
CA VAL A 112 3.50 -4.34 5.04
C VAL A 112 4.27 -4.65 6.31
N ALA A 113 4.64 -3.62 7.09
CA ALA A 113 5.38 -3.82 8.33
C ALA A 113 4.54 -4.56 9.39
N THR A 114 3.25 -4.23 9.51
CA THR A 114 2.33 -4.92 10.43
C THR A 114 2.20 -6.42 10.09
N ILE A 115 2.13 -6.75 8.80
CA ILE A 115 2.09 -8.15 8.33
C ILE A 115 3.41 -8.86 8.66
N ALA A 116 4.55 -8.19 8.47
CA ALA A 116 5.86 -8.75 8.81
C ALA A 116 5.94 -9.18 10.28
N ASP A 117 5.48 -8.31 11.20
CA ASP A 117 5.53 -8.56 12.64
C ASP A 117 4.59 -9.67 13.04
N THR A 118 3.39 -9.71 12.45
CA THR A 118 2.41 -10.77 12.68
C THR A 118 2.96 -12.13 12.22
N ASP A 119 3.58 -12.17 11.04
CA ASP A 119 4.20 -13.40 10.52
C ASP A 119 5.41 -13.84 11.33
N PHE A 120 6.23 -12.90 11.81
CA PHE A 120 7.34 -13.20 12.70
C PHE A 120 6.84 -13.79 14.03
N LYS A 121 5.88 -13.14 14.68
CA LYS A 121 5.28 -13.61 15.93
C LYS A 121 4.71 -15.02 15.78
N ARG A 122 3.95 -15.27 14.71
CA ARG A 122 3.39 -16.60 14.40
C ARG A 122 4.48 -17.66 14.25
N LYS A 123 5.60 -17.34 13.61
CA LYS A 123 6.74 -18.28 13.47
C LYS A 123 7.43 -18.56 14.81
N VAL A 124 7.57 -17.54 15.66
CA VAL A 124 8.12 -17.70 17.01
C VAL A 124 7.23 -18.60 17.85
N ASP A 125 5.91 -18.33 17.88
CA ASP A 125 4.93 -19.12 18.63
C ASP A 125 4.97 -20.59 18.18
N GLN A 126 4.96 -20.85 16.86
CA GLN A 126 5.10 -22.20 16.30
C GLN A 126 6.41 -22.89 16.70
N ARG A 127 7.51 -22.13 16.83
CA ARG A 127 8.81 -22.69 17.21
C ARG A 127 8.86 -23.02 18.69
N ILE A 128 8.25 -22.20 19.54
CA ILE A 128 8.10 -22.47 20.98
C ILE A 128 7.31 -23.76 21.18
N ASP A 129 6.15 -23.90 20.52
CA ASP A 129 5.33 -25.11 20.60
C ASP A 129 6.11 -26.38 20.20
N GLN A 130 6.92 -26.29 19.13
CA GLN A 130 7.80 -27.39 18.70
C GLN A 130 8.85 -27.73 19.76
N MET A 131 9.48 -26.72 20.37
CA MET A 131 10.49 -26.93 21.39
C MET A 131 9.90 -27.57 22.65
N ASP A 132 8.70 -27.17 23.06
CA ASP A 132 8.00 -27.77 24.20
C ASP A 132 7.67 -29.23 23.96
N VAL A 133 7.19 -29.57 22.75
CA VAL A 133 6.95 -30.96 22.34
C VAL A 133 8.25 -31.78 22.36
N GLU A 134 9.35 -31.23 21.83
CA GLU A 134 10.66 -31.89 21.84
C GLU A 134 11.19 -32.12 23.27
N LEU A 135 11.05 -31.12 24.15
CA LEU A 135 11.47 -31.22 25.55
C LEU A 135 10.67 -32.28 26.31
N GLU A 136 9.34 -32.30 26.16
CA GLU A 136 8.49 -33.32 26.78
C GLU A 136 8.76 -34.72 26.23
N ALA A 137 9.01 -34.85 24.92
CA ALA A 137 9.39 -36.12 24.31
C ALA A 137 10.72 -36.65 24.88
N ARG A 138 11.74 -35.78 25.02
CA ARG A 138 13.03 -36.12 25.64
C ARG A 138 12.87 -36.58 27.08
N LYS A 139 12.12 -35.83 27.91
CA LYS A 139 11.86 -36.21 29.31
C LYS A 139 11.22 -37.59 29.42
N LYS A 140 10.29 -37.93 28.52
CA LYS A 140 9.64 -39.26 28.52
C LYS A 140 10.62 -40.36 28.12
N PHE A 141 11.40 -40.13 27.06
CA PHE A 141 12.42 -41.06 26.58
C PHE A 141 13.49 -41.35 27.64
N GLU A 142 14.00 -40.32 28.32
CA GLU A 142 15.04 -40.47 29.36
C GLU A 142 14.53 -41.19 30.62
N ASN A 143 13.24 -41.04 30.97
CA ASN A 143 12.63 -41.68 32.13
C ASN A 143 12.21 -43.15 31.89
N GLY A 144 12.70 -43.79 30.83
CA GLY A 144 12.59 -45.24 30.64
C GLY A 144 11.21 -45.73 30.16
N ARG A 145 10.50 -44.92 29.37
CA ARG A 145 9.46 -45.40 28.46
C ARG A 145 9.74 -44.94 27.03
#